data_AF-A0A248VSR9-F1
#
_entry.id   AF-A0A248VSR9-F1
#
_cell.length_a   1.000
_cell.length_b   1.000
_cell.length_c   1.000
_cell.angle_alpha   90.00
_cell.angle_beta   90.00
_cell.angle_gamma   90.00
#
_symmetry.space_group_name_H-M   'P 1'
#
loop_
_entity.id
_entity.type
_entity.pdbx_description
1 polymer ?
#
loop_
_entity_poly.entity_id
_entity_poly.type
_entity_poly.pdbx_seq_one_letter_code
_entity_poly.pdbx_strand_id
1 'polypeptide(L)'
;MVATEQCAWMRPPSSLTEVCAIVDPTTEIFVAPALSNRFADTAQFALLSLKDIESLRREWVASVSSNGGRGIHDMTEIEQVLSQLPAQCRLALCTQTVRSLDWIGSVCGHPCRMILSPDSLPDVTCQIEEATRTVQTALCEAVSRRWRDCI
;
A
#
# COMPACT_ATOMS: atom_id res chain seq x y z
N MET A 1 -0.51 -12.26 24.16
CA MET A 1 -1.46 -11.87 23.12
C MET A 1 -0.90 -12.39 21.81
N VAL A 2 -1.66 -13.20 21.08
CA VAL A 2 -1.21 -13.74 19.78
C VAL A 2 -1.25 -12.56 18.83
N ALA A 3 -0.09 -12.06 18.39
CA ALA A 3 -0.02 -11.06 17.35
C ALA A 3 -0.53 -11.72 16.07
N THR A 4 -1.80 -11.51 15.74
CA THR A 4 -2.31 -11.81 14.41
C THR A 4 -1.60 -10.85 13.48
N GLU A 5 -0.66 -11.36 12.67
CA GLU A 5 -0.03 -10.59 11.59
C GLU A 5 -1.13 -10.26 10.56
N GLN A 6 -1.80 -9.13 10.75
CA GLN A 6 -2.84 -8.58 9.88
C GLN A 6 -2.23 -7.90 8.66
N CYS A 7 -0.95 -7.53 8.75
CA CYS A 7 -0.15 -7.02 7.65
C CYS A 7 0.94 -8.03 7.26
N ALA A 8 1.13 -8.29 5.97
CA ALA A 8 2.18 -9.18 5.47
C ALA A 8 2.88 -8.59 4.25
N TRP A 9 4.19 -8.40 4.35
CA TRP A 9 5.03 -8.04 3.21
C TRP A 9 5.18 -9.23 2.28
N MET A 10 4.51 -9.17 1.13
CA MET A 10 4.79 -10.11 0.02
C MET A 10 6.10 -9.73 -0.67
N ARG A 11 6.42 -8.43 -0.68
CA ARG A 11 7.71 -7.89 -1.07
C ARG A 11 8.07 -6.75 -0.13
N PRO A 12 9.13 -6.91 0.71
CA PRO A 12 9.50 -5.89 1.67
C PRO A 12 10.00 -4.62 0.96
N PRO A 13 9.84 -3.45 1.59
CA PRO A 13 10.37 -2.22 1.06
C PRO A 13 11.89 -2.15 1.17
N SER A 14 12.48 -1.25 0.40
CA SER A 14 13.89 -0.87 0.44
C SER A 14 14.03 0.64 0.54
N SER A 15 15.24 1.13 0.78
CA SER A 15 15.53 2.57 0.75
C SER A 15 15.26 3.22 -0.61
N LEU A 16 15.16 2.41 -1.68
CA LEU A 16 14.86 2.86 -3.03
C LEU A 16 13.37 2.78 -3.39
N THR A 17 12.51 2.29 -2.48
CA THR A 17 11.09 2.10 -2.78
C THR A 17 10.41 3.45 -3.04
N GLU A 18 9.85 3.60 -4.24
CA GLU A 18 9.10 4.78 -4.66
C GLU A 18 7.60 4.50 -4.73
N VAL A 19 7.22 3.25 -4.98
CA VAL A 19 5.81 2.82 -5.07
C VAL A 19 5.62 1.54 -4.26
N CYS A 20 4.62 1.54 -3.38
CA CYS A 20 4.17 0.38 -2.65
C CYS A 20 2.74 0.03 -3.07
N ALA A 21 2.53 -1.15 -3.64
CA ALA A 21 1.18 -1.66 -3.86
C ALA A 21 0.62 -2.23 -2.55
N ILE A 22 -0.63 -1.88 -2.23
CA ILE A 22 -1.38 -2.43 -1.10
C ILE A 22 -2.52 -3.25 -1.67
N VAL A 23 -2.54 -4.54 -1.35
CA VAL A 23 -3.61 -5.48 -1.72
C VAL A 23 -4.40 -5.87 -0.48
N ASP A 24 -5.69 -6.15 -0.67
CA ASP A 24 -6.60 -6.54 0.39
C ASP A 24 -7.38 -7.83 0.04
N PRO A 25 -8.21 -8.39 0.94
CA PRO A 25 -8.95 -9.62 0.66
C PRO A 25 -10.02 -9.47 -0.43
N THR A 26 -10.36 -8.24 -0.81
CA THR A 26 -11.29 -7.96 -1.91
C THR A 26 -10.60 -7.99 -3.27
N THR A 27 -9.27 -8.01 -3.27
CA THR A 27 -8.47 -8.12 -4.48
C THR A 27 -8.45 -9.56 -4.97
N GLU A 28 -8.55 -9.75 -6.29
CA GLU A 28 -8.41 -11.07 -6.90
C GLU A 28 -7.09 -11.76 -6.49
N ILE A 29 -7.18 -13.03 -6.11
CA ILE A 29 -6.07 -13.80 -5.53
C ILE A 29 -4.83 -13.87 -6.44
N PHE A 30 -4.99 -13.63 -7.74
CA PHE A 30 -3.92 -13.68 -8.73
C PHE A 30 -3.19 -12.34 -8.93
N VAL A 31 -3.78 -11.21 -8.52
CA VAL A 31 -3.20 -9.87 -8.73
C VAL A 31 -1.92 -9.70 -7.92
N ALA A 32 -1.93 -10.06 -6.64
CA ALA A 32 -0.77 -9.87 -5.78
C ALA A 32 0.44 -10.74 -6.21
N PRO A 33 0.28 -12.05 -6.50
CA PRO A 33 1.35 -12.85 -7.08
C PRO A 33 1.83 -12.32 -8.44
N ALA A 34 0.92 -11.87 -9.31
CA ALA A 34 1.28 -11.34 -10.62
C ALA A 34 2.12 -10.07 -10.51
N LEU A 35 1.74 -9.12 -9.64
CA LEU A 35 2.52 -7.92 -9.35
C LEU A 35 3.89 -8.27 -8.75
N SER A 36 3.93 -9.19 -7.78
CA SER A 36 5.18 -9.63 -7.16
C SER A 36 6.16 -10.21 -8.19
N ASN A 37 5.68 -11.10 -9.06
CA ASN A 37 6.48 -11.70 -10.12
C ASN A 37 6.91 -10.68 -11.17
N ARG A 38 6.01 -9.79 -11.57
CA ARG A 38 6.25 -8.81 -12.63
C ARG A 38 7.33 -7.78 -12.25
N PHE A 39 7.36 -7.40 -10.97
CA PHE A 39 8.29 -6.39 -10.44
C PHE A 39 9.36 -7.01 -9.54
N ALA A 40 9.65 -8.32 -9.70
CA ALA A 40 10.62 -9.05 -8.89
C ALA A 40 12.00 -8.38 -8.83
N ASP A 41 12.46 -7.83 -9.95
CA ASP A 41 13.78 -7.18 -10.06
C ASP A 41 13.73 -5.66 -9.86
N THR A 42 12.56 -5.09 -9.53
CA THR A 42 12.39 -3.63 -9.38
C THR A 42 12.57 -3.20 -7.93
N ALA A 43 13.75 -2.67 -7.58
CA ALA A 43 14.04 -2.20 -6.21
C ALA A 43 13.12 -1.05 -5.76
N GLN A 44 12.56 -0.29 -6.71
CA GLN A 44 11.62 0.81 -6.45
C GLN A 44 10.20 0.35 -6.07
N PHE A 45 9.92 -0.96 -6.12
CA PHE A 45 8.60 -1.52 -5.87
C PHE A 45 8.55 -2.34 -4.58
N ALA A 46 7.50 -2.15 -3.78
CA ALA A 46 7.16 -2.97 -2.62
C ALA A 46 5.69 -3.43 -2.71
N LEU A 47 5.35 -4.52 -2.01
CA LEU A 47 3.99 -5.09 -2.02
C LEU A 47 3.59 -5.53 -0.62
N LEU A 48 2.54 -4.90 -0.10
CA LEU A 48 1.94 -5.17 1.19
C LEU A 48 0.56 -5.81 1.01
N SER A 49 0.31 -6.89 1.75
CA SER A 49 -1.01 -7.50 1.86
C SER A 49 -1.62 -7.20 3.23
N LEU A 50 -2.87 -6.72 3.22
CA LEU A 50 -3.67 -6.50 4.41
C LEU A 50 -4.73 -7.61 4.51
N LYS A 51 -4.87 -8.24 5.68
CA LYS A 51 -5.82 -9.34 5.90
C LYS A 51 -7.13 -8.87 6.52
N ASP A 52 -7.08 -7.92 7.45
CA ASP A 52 -8.26 -7.39 8.14
C ASP A 52 -8.18 -5.86 8.23
N ILE A 53 -8.64 -5.20 7.17
CA ILE A 53 -8.60 -3.74 7.05
C ILE A 53 -9.40 -3.06 8.16
N GLU A 54 -10.56 -3.62 8.50
CA GLU A 54 -11.47 -3.01 9.48
C GLU A 54 -10.91 -3.08 10.90
N SER A 55 -10.24 -4.18 11.25
CA SER A 55 -9.53 -4.28 12.53
C SER A 55 -8.34 -3.32 12.59
N LEU A 56 -7.52 -3.25 11.54
CA LEU A 56 -6.41 -2.29 11.45
C LEU A 56 -6.89 -0.83 11.53
N ARG A 57 -7.98 -0.49 10.83
CA ARG A 57 -8.60 0.84 10.88
C ARG A 57 -9.08 1.18 12.28
N ARG A 58 -9.76 0.25 12.95
CA ARG A 58 -10.26 0.45 14.33
C ARG A 58 -9.13 0.66 15.32
N GLU A 59 -8.07 -0.13 15.21
CA GLU A 59 -6.86 0.00 16.04
C GLU A 59 -6.23 1.39 15.86
N TRP A 60 -6.00 1.80 14.61
CA TRP A 60 -5.44 3.11 14.28
C TRP A 60 -6.32 4.27 14.78
N VAL A 61 -7.63 4.24 14.53
CA VAL A 61 -8.56 5.28 14.99
C VAL A 61 -8.59 5.36 16.53
N ALA A 62 -8.56 4.23 17.23
CA ALA A 62 -8.53 4.19 18.68
C ALA A 62 -7.23 4.77 19.23
N SER A 63 -6.09 4.47 18.59
CA SER A 63 -4.78 5.03 18.90
C SER A 63 -4.78 6.56 18.75
N VAL A 64 -5.22 7.09 17.61
CA VAL A 64 -5.28 8.53 17.34
C VAL A 64 -6.18 9.26 18.33
N SER A 65 -7.32 8.66 18.68
CA SER A 65 -8.28 9.22 19.65
C SER A 65 -7.76 9.23 21.08
N SER A 66 -6.89 8.27 21.43
CA SER A 66 -6.27 8.15 22.75
C SER A 66 -5.06 9.09 22.92
N ASN A 67 -4.55 9.66 21.83
CA ASN A 67 -3.32 10.44 21.77
C ASN A 67 -3.48 11.92 22.18
N GLY A 68 -4.48 12.25 23.00
CA GLY A 68 -4.70 13.59 23.54
C GLY A 68 -3.65 14.07 24.55
N GLY A 69 -2.63 13.26 24.86
CA GLY A 69 -1.55 13.58 25.79
C GLY A 69 -0.18 13.18 25.25
N ARG A 70 0.80 14.08 25.39
CA ARG A 70 2.21 13.93 24.98
C ARG A 70 2.91 12.75 25.70
N GLY A 71 2.60 11.52 25.32
CA GLY A 71 3.28 10.29 25.73
C GLY A 71 3.95 9.60 24.54
N ILE A 72 4.93 8.73 24.83
CA ILE A 72 5.44 7.75 23.86
C ILE A 72 4.26 6.83 23.54
N HIS A 73 3.72 6.97 22.33
CA HIS A 73 2.63 6.15 21.84
C HIS A 73 3.22 4.90 21.17
N ASP A 74 2.74 3.73 21.57
CA ASP A 74 3.06 2.47 20.91
C ASP A 74 2.43 2.47 19.52
N MET A 75 3.26 2.51 18.48
CA MET A 75 2.79 2.46 17.09
C MET A 75 1.90 1.24 16.87
N THR A 76 0.75 1.46 16.25
CA THR A 76 -0.14 0.39 15.80
C THR A 76 0.54 -0.49 14.74
N GLU A 77 0.03 -1.70 14.53
CA GLU A 77 0.62 -2.63 13.55
C GLU A 77 0.78 -1.97 12.16
N ILE A 78 -0.23 -1.21 11.71
CA ILE A 78 -0.19 -0.56 10.41
C ILE A 78 0.81 0.61 10.34
N GLU A 79 0.96 1.38 11.42
CA GLU A 79 1.97 2.44 11.50
C GLU A 79 3.38 1.86 11.48
N GLN A 80 3.62 0.77 12.22
CA GLN A 80 4.92 0.10 12.23
C GLN A 80 5.29 -0.40 10.83
N VAL A 81 4.33 -1.01 10.12
CA VAL A 81 4.55 -1.52 8.77
C VAL A 81 4.79 -0.37 7.79
N LEU A 82 3.93 0.64 7.75
CA LEU A 82 4.07 1.75 6.81
C LEU A 82 5.30 2.63 7.10
N SER A 83 5.76 2.71 8.36
CA SER A 83 6.99 3.43 8.71
C SER A 83 8.27 2.87 8.07
N GLN A 84 8.23 1.63 7.56
CA GLN A 84 9.33 1.03 6.80
C GLN A 84 9.46 1.60 5.38
N LEU A 85 8.43 2.31 4.90
CA LEU A 85 8.45 2.94 3.59
C LEU A 85 9.19 4.29 3.64
N PRO A 86 9.95 4.64 2.58
CA PRO A 86 10.48 5.99 2.44
C PRO A 86 9.37 7.04 2.46
N ALA A 87 9.62 8.21 3.05
CA ALA A 87 8.60 9.26 3.20
C ALA A 87 7.96 9.68 1.85
N GLN A 88 8.75 9.72 0.77
CA GLN A 88 8.25 10.03 -0.58
C GLN A 88 7.55 8.85 -1.29
N CYS A 89 7.45 7.68 -0.66
CA CYS A 89 6.79 6.51 -1.23
C CYS A 89 5.30 6.78 -1.45
N ARG A 90 4.80 6.36 -2.62
CA ARG A 90 3.38 6.41 -2.95
C ARG A 90 2.72 5.07 -2.73
N LEU A 91 1.54 5.09 -2.12
CA LEU A 91 0.72 3.91 -1.94
C LEU A 91 -0.19 3.74 -3.16
N ALA A 92 -0.15 2.56 -3.73
CA ALA A 92 -0.95 2.18 -4.87
C ALA A 92 -1.99 1.15 -4.39
N LEU A 93 -3.24 1.59 -4.25
CA LEU A 93 -4.30 0.83 -3.60
C LEU A 93 -4.97 -0.10 -4.61
N CYS A 94 -4.63 -1.38 -4.53
CA CYS A 94 -5.32 -2.46 -5.22
C CYS A 94 -6.43 -2.94 -4.28
N THR A 95 -7.66 -2.46 -4.49
CA THR A 95 -8.84 -2.91 -3.76
C THR A 95 -10.04 -2.79 -4.66
N GLN A 96 -11.00 -3.71 -4.54
CA GLN A 96 -12.30 -3.57 -5.19
C GLN A 96 -13.24 -2.66 -4.35
N THR A 97 -12.83 -2.24 -3.16
CA THR A 97 -13.65 -1.44 -2.25
C THR A 97 -12.98 -0.10 -1.94
N VAL A 98 -13.28 0.93 -2.73
CA VAL A 98 -12.71 2.29 -2.59
C VAL A 98 -12.73 2.83 -1.15
N ARG A 99 -13.80 2.55 -0.40
CA ARG A 99 -13.99 3.07 0.96
C ARG A 99 -13.20 2.32 2.05
N SER A 100 -12.63 1.16 1.75
CA SER A 100 -11.96 0.35 2.77
C SER A 100 -10.56 0.89 3.09
N LEU A 101 -9.86 1.48 2.10
CA LEU A 101 -8.47 1.92 2.22
C LEU A 101 -8.26 3.44 2.18
N ASP A 102 -9.33 4.24 2.22
CA ASP A 102 -9.25 5.71 2.15
C ASP A 102 -8.41 6.34 3.28
N TRP A 103 -8.41 5.71 4.45
CA TRP A 103 -7.70 6.13 5.64
C TRP A 103 -6.19 5.84 5.60
N ILE A 104 -5.72 4.92 4.75
CA ILE A 104 -4.35 4.39 4.80
C ILE A 104 -3.29 5.46 4.55
N GLY A 105 -3.59 6.43 3.69
CA GLY A 105 -2.71 7.56 3.42
C GLY A 105 -2.56 8.50 4.62
N SER A 106 -3.54 8.51 5.53
CA SER A 106 -3.52 9.35 6.73
C SER A 106 -2.67 8.77 7.85
N VAL A 107 -2.29 7.48 7.77
CA VAL A 107 -1.50 6.79 8.81
C VAL A 107 -0.09 7.38 8.91
N CYS A 108 0.61 7.48 7.78
CA CYS A 108 1.98 8.03 7.72
C CYS A 108 2.12 9.20 6.73
N GLY A 109 1.02 9.70 6.17
CA GLY A 109 1.03 10.83 5.23
C GLY A 109 1.46 10.47 3.80
N HIS A 110 1.45 9.19 3.43
CA HIS A 110 1.85 8.78 2.08
C HIS A 110 0.77 9.16 1.04
N PRO A 111 1.18 9.71 -0.13
CA PRO A 111 0.26 9.93 -1.24
C PRO A 111 -0.34 8.61 -1.73
N CYS A 112 -1.66 8.54 -1.82
CA CYS A 112 -2.38 7.35 -2.28
C CYS A 112 -2.92 7.52 -3.70
N ARG A 113 -2.89 6.44 -4.49
CA ARG A 113 -3.53 6.33 -5.81
C ARG A 113 -4.29 5.01 -5.90
N MET A 114 -5.56 5.04 -6.29
CA MET A 114 -6.32 3.81 -6.54
C MET A 114 -5.93 3.18 -7.87
N ILE A 115 -5.83 1.86 -7.89
CA ILE A 115 -5.42 1.07 -9.05
C ILE A 115 -6.58 0.29 -9.68
N LEU A 116 -7.43 -0.33 -8.86
CA LEU A 116 -8.55 -1.13 -9.35
C LEU A 116 -9.83 -0.33 -9.20
N SER A 117 -10.51 -0.08 -10.31
CA SER A 117 -11.86 0.49 -10.28
C SER A 117 -12.87 -0.63 -10.00
N PRO A 118 -13.81 -0.45 -9.06
CA PRO A 118 -14.78 -1.48 -8.64
C PRO A 118 -15.64 -2.01 -9.79
N ASP A 119 -15.80 -1.24 -10.87
CA ASP A 119 -16.71 -1.52 -11.96
C ASP A 119 -16.06 -2.15 -13.20
N SER A 120 -14.73 -2.31 -13.26
CA SER A 120 -14.12 -2.27 -14.58
C SER A 120 -13.95 -3.58 -15.33
N LEU A 121 -13.68 -4.74 -14.72
CA LEU A 121 -13.29 -5.91 -15.53
C LEU A 121 -13.68 -7.25 -14.89
N PRO A 122 -14.61 -8.02 -15.48
CA PRO A 122 -14.95 -9.37 -15.00
C PRO A 122 -13.82 -10.38 -15.23
N ASP A 123 -12.82 -10.03 -16.06
CA ASP A 123 -11.71 -10.89 -16.42
C ASP A 123 -10.47 -10.62 -15.54
N VAL A 124 -9.99 -11.68 -14.88
CA VAL A 124 -8.82 -11.67 -14.00
C VAL A 124 -7.56 -11.18 -14.73
N THR A 125 -7.39 -11.54 -16.01
CA THR A 125 -6.25 -11.12 -16.83
C THR A 125 -6.26 -9.61 -17.01
N CYS A 126 -7.41 -9.03 -17.33
CA CYS A 126 -7.55 -7.59 -17.47
C CYS A 126 -7.27 -6.86 -16.13
N GLN A 127 -7.68 -7.42 -14.98
CA GLN A 127 -7.36 -6.84 -13.67
C GLN A 127 -5.85 -6.86 -13.39
N ILE A 128 -5.16 -7.95 -13.72
CA ILE A 128 -3.70 -8.06 -13.60
C ILE A 128 -2.99 -7.04 -14.50
N GLU A 129 -3.45 -6.91 -15.75
CA GLU A 129 -2.89 -5.95 -16.70
C GLU A 129 -3.07 -4.51 -16.24
N GLU A 130 -4.26 -4.15 -15.76
CA GLU A 130 -4.55 -2.80 -15.26
C GLU A 130 -3.74 -2.50 -14.00
N ALA A 131 -3.64 -3.48 -13.09
CA ALA A 131 -2.81 -3.36 -11.90
C ALA A 131 -1.34 -3.12 -12.27
N THR A 132 -0.83 -3.93 -13.19
CA THR A 132 0.55 -3.81 -13.69
C THR A 132 0.79 -2.46 -14.36
N ARG A 133 -0.10 -2.05 -15.26
CA ARG A 133 -0.02 -0.78 -15.98
C ARG A 133 0.01 0.39 -15.02
N THR A 134 -0.86 0.40 -14.02
CA THR A 134 -0.94 1.51 -13.06
C THR A 134 0.29 1.59 -12.17
N VAL A 135 0.78 0.45 -11.66
CA VAL A 135 2.03 0.41 -10.90
C VAL A 135 3.19 0.91 -11.77
N GLN A 136 3.26 0.48 -13.02
CA GLN A 136 4.30 0.91 -13.95
C GLN A 136 4.22 2.42 -14.24
N THR A 137 3.02 2.97 -14.46
CA THR A 137 2.81 4.41 -14.62
C THR A 137 3.25 5.18 -13.36
N ALA A 138 2.87 4.69 -12.17
CA ALA A 138 3.26 5.32 -10.91
C ALA A 138 4.78 5.32 -10.72
N LEU A 139 5.46 4.23 -11.07
CA LEU A 139 6.92 4.14 -11.06
C LEU A 139 7.55 5.12 -12.06
N CYS A 140 7.07 5.18 -13.31
CA CYS A 140 7.56 6.12 -14.31
C CYS A 140 7.39 7.58 -13.88
N GLU A 141 6.26 7.91 -13.25
CA GLU A 141 6.01 9.24 -12.70
C GLU A 141 6.92 9.58 -11.52
N ALA A 142 7.17 8.61 -10.62
CA ALA A 142 8.06 8.79 -9.47
C ALA A 142 9.49 9.08 -9.93
N VAL A 143 10.02 8.25 -10.85
CA VAL A 143 11.34 8.45 -11.45
C VAL A 143 11.41 9.81 -12.15
N SER A 144 10.42 10.14 -12.98
CA SER A 144 10.39 11.38 -13.78
C SER A 144 10.29 12.67 -12.95
N ARG A 145 9.80 12.61 -11.69
CA ARG A 145 9.89 13.74 -10.77
C ARG A 145 11.28 13.89 -10.18
N ARG A 146 11.92 12.77 -9.84
CA ARG A 146 13.29 12.77 -9.31
C ARG A 146 14.29 13.44 -10.25
N TRP A 147 14.13 13.28 -11.55
CA TRP A 147 14.96 13.98 -12.55
C TRP A 147 14.64 15.49 -12.68
N ARG A 148 13.42 15.92 -12.36
CA ARG A 148 13.03 17.34 -12.37
C ARG A 148 13.48 18.10 -11.14
N ASP A 149 13.57 17.43 -9.99
CA ASP A 149 14.06 18.02 -8.75
C ASP A 149 15.60 18.15 -8.70
N CYS A 150 16.30 17.66 -9.74
CA CYS A 150 17.76 17.73 -9.89
C CYS A 150 18.25 18.77 -10.92
N ILE A 151 17.35 19.56 -11.52
CA ILE A 151 17.64 20.64 -12.47
C ILE A 151 17.26 21.98 -11.83
#